data_AF-A0A351XKY1-F1
#
_entry.id   AF-A0A351XKY1-F1
#
_cell.length_a   1.000
_cell.length_b   1.000
_cell.length_c   1.000
_cell.angle_alpha   90.00
_cell.angle_beta   90.00
_cell.angle_gamma   90.00
#
_symmetry.space_group_name_H-M   'P 1'
#
loop_
_entity.id
_entity.type
_entity.pdbx_description
1 polymer ?
#
loop_
_entity_poly.entity_id
_entity_poly.type
_entity_poly.pdbx_seq_one_letter_code
_entity_poly.pdbx_strand_id
1 'polypeptide(L)' 'MGRPKSNNVQINISIPIEWKTQLENLARIYSVEEGKTITFLDLMRRGIQEKYQLGENNE' A
#
# COMPACT_ATOMS: atom_id res chain seq x y z
N MET A 1 23.07 -15.02 -13.03
CA MET A 1 21.66 -15.30 -12.71
C MET A 1 20.90 -13.98 -12.78
N GLY A 2 20.10 -13.78 -13.83
CA GLY A 2 19.30 -12.57 -13.99
C GLY A 2 18.20 -12.55 -12.93
N ARG A 3 18.03 -11.44 -12.22
CA ARG A 3 16.95 -11.26 -11.24
C ARG A 3 15.59 -11.57 -11.92
N PRO A 4 14.70 -12.34 -11.29
CA PRO A 4 13.34 -12.50 -11.81
C PRO A 4 12.72 -11.11 -11.94
N LYS A 5 12.11 -10.85 -13.10
CA LYS A 5 11.56 -9.55 -13.45
C LYS A 5 10.26 -9.40 -12.66
N SER A 6 10.37 -8.90 -11.43
CA SER A 6 9.20 -8.58 -10.62
C SER A 6 8.38 -7.56 -11.40
N ASN A 7 7.19 -7.98 -11.82
CA ASN A 7 6.32 -7.24 -12.73
C ASN A 7 5.61 -6.11 -11.97
N ASN A 8 6.40 -5.26 -11.32
CA ASN A 8 5.92 -4.19 -10.48
C ASN A 8 5.30 -3.12 -11.38
N VAL A 9 3.98 -3.13 -11.47
CA VAL A 9 3.22 -2.14 -12.22
C VAL A 9 3.18 -0.85 -11.40
N GLN A 10 3.74 0.22 -11.96
CA GLN A 10 3.57 1.56 -11.41
C GLN A 10 2.25 2.13 -11.92
N ILE A 11 1.36 2.49 -11.01
CA ILE A 11 0.09 3.15 -11.31
C ILE A 11 0.11 4.57 -10.77
N ASN A 12 -0.21 5.55 -11.62
CA ASN A 12 -0.42 6.92 -11.19
C ASN A 12 -1.89 7.09 -10.82
N ILE A 13 -2.16 7.57 -9.60
CA ILE A 13 -3.52 7.85 -9.12
C ILE A 13 -3.59 9.27 -8.59
N SER A 14 -4.72 9.94 -8.83
CA SER A 14 -5.04 11.24 -8.23
C SER A 14 -5.99 11.02 -7.06
N ILE A 15 -5.64 11.54 -5.90
CA ILE A 15 -6.44 11.42 -4.67
C ILE A 15 -6.79 12.83 -4.20
N PRO A 16 -8.05 13.09 -3.78
CA PRO A 16 -8.41 14.35 -3.16
C PRO A 16 -7.61 14.59 -1.87
N ILE A 17 -7.25 15.85 -1.60
CA ILE A 17 -6.38 16.20 -0.48
C ILE A 17 -6.95 15.78 0.88
N GLU A 18 -8.26 15.80 1.04
CA GLU A 18 -8.94 15.39 2.27
C GLU A 18 -8.73 13.89 2.57
N TRP A 19 -8.79 13.04 1.54
CA TRP A 19 -8.54 11.61 1.69
C TRP A 19 -7.06 11.33 2.02
N LYS A 20 -6.13 12.11 1.44
CA LYS A 20 -4.71 12.00 1.78
C LYS A 20 -4.48 12.24 3.27
N THR A 21 -5.08 13.29 3.85
CA THR A 21 -4.96 13.61 5.28
C THR A 21 -5.55 12.50 6.16
N GLN A 22 -6.71 11.95 5.79
CA GLN A 22 -7.34 10.85 6.53
C GLN A 22 -6.47 9.58 6.50
N LEU A 23 -5.94 9.22 5.33
CA LEU A 23 -5.06 8.05 5.16
C LEU A 23 -3.74 8.20 5.91
N GLU A 24 -3.18 9.40 5.97
CA GLU A 24 -1.97 9.68 6.74
C GLU A 24 -2.22 9.51 8.25
N ASN A 25 -3.36 9.98 8.76
CA ASN A 25 -3.74 9.79 10.16
C ASN A 25 -3.95 8.31 10.50
N LEU A 26 -4.63 7.57 9.63
CA LEU A 26 -4.80 6.11 9.77
C LEU A 26 -3.45 5.40 9.78
N ALA A 27 -2.56 5.72 8.84
CA ALA A 27 -1.22 5.12 8.77
C ALA A 27 -0.42 5.38 10.05
N ARG A 28 -0.56 6.56 10.64
CA ARG A 28 0.09 6.89 11.92
C ARG A 28 -0.45 6.06 13.08
N ILE A 29 -1.77 5.85 13.17
CA ILE A 29 -2.39 5.02 14.21
C ILE A 29 -1.93 3.56 14.06
N TYR A 30 -2.07 3.00 12.86
CA TYR A 30 -1.60 1.64 12.56
C TYR A 30 -0.10 1.47 12.81
N SER A 31 0.70 2.49 12.50
CA SER A 31 2.14 2.46 12.74
C SER A 31 2.48 2.32 14.22
N VAL A 32 1.70 2.95 15.10
CA VAL A 32 1.84 2.82 16.56
C VAL A 32 1.33 1.47 17.03
N GLU A 33 0.19 1.00 16.53
CA GLU A 33 -0.41 -0.28 16.93
C GLU A 33 0.41 -1.51 16.50
N GLU A 34 0.90 -1.52 15.26
CA GLU A 34 1.72 -2.62 14.71
C GLU A 34 3.21 -2.48 15.09
N GLY A 35 3.61 -1.36 15.71
CA GLY A 35 5.00 -1.05 16.07
C GLY A 35 5.95 -0.96 14.87
N LYS A 36 5.41 -0.77 13.66
CA LYS A 36 6.15 -0.73 12.38
C LYS A 36 5.88 0.58 11.67
N THR A 37 6.82 1.01 10.83
CA THR A 37 6.64 2.22 10.01
C THR A 37 5.67 1.93 8.85
N ILE A 38 4.36 1.99 9.13
CA ILE A 38 3.31 1.83 8.13
C ILE A 38 3.08 3.19 7.47
N THR A 39 3.16 3.22 6.14
CA THR A 39 2.91 4.43 5.34
C THR A 39 1.55 4.34 4.67
N PHE A 40 0.97 5.48 4.29
CA PHE A 40 -0.29 5.52 3.54
C PHE A 40 -0.22 4.70 2.24
N LEU A 41 0.96 4.58 1.63
CA LEU A 41 1.18 3.75 0.44
C LEU A 41 1.03 2.25 0.75
N ASP A 42 1.48 1.81 1.93
CA ASP A 42 1.34 0.42 2.38
C ASP A 42 -0.13 0.07 2.58
N LEU A 43 -0.90 0.98 3.21
CA LEU A 43 -2.35 0.85 3.35
C LEU A 43 -3.06 0.77 2.00
N MET A 44 -2.69 1.63 1.04
CA MET A 44 -3.26 1.61 -0.31
C MET A 44 -2.93 0.30 -1.05
N ARG A 45 -1.71 -0.22 -0.88
CA ARG A 45 -1.31 -1.51 -1.48
C ARG A 45 -2.11 -2.66 -0.89
N ARG A 46 -2.18 -2.77 0.45
CA ARG A 46 -2.98 -3.79 1.14
C ARG A 46 -4.45 -3.68 0.74
N GLY A 47 -5.02 -2.48 0.77
CA GLY A 47 -6.41 -2.25 0.40
C GLY A 47 -6.73 -2.64 -1.05
N ILE A 48 -5.84 -2.34 -2.01
CA ILE A 48 -5.99 -2.79 -3.41
C ILE A 48 -5.86 -4.31 -3.51
N GLN A 49 -4.90 -4.90 -2.80
CA GLN A 49 -4.71 -6.35 -2.79
C GLN A 49 -5.93 -7.08 -2.23
N GLU A 50 -6.46 -6.64 -1.09
CA GLU A 50 -7.66 -7.20 -0.47
C GLU A 50 -8.90 -7.00 -1.35
N LYS A 51 -9.13 -5.76 -1.84
CA LYS A 51 -10.34 -5.40 -2.61
C LYS A 51 -10.44 -6.15 -3.93
N TYR A 52 -9.32 -6.48 -4.56
CA TYR A 52 -9.29 -7.23 -5.81
C TYR A 52 -8.90 -8.70 -5.61
N GLN A 53 -8.76 -9.16 -4.36
CA GLN A 53 -8.21 -10.48 -4.02
C GLN A 53 -6.97 -10.81 -4.87
N LEU A 54 -6.15 -9.79 -5.14
CA LEU A 54 -4.86 -9.98 -5.77
C LEU A 54 -4.04 -10.69 -4.71
N GLY A 55 -4.02 -12.02 -4.78
CA GLY A 55 -3.14 -12.83 -3.96
C GLY A 55 -1.73 -12.25 -4.04
N GLU A 56 -0.95 -12.41 -2.97
CA GLU A 56 0.48 -12.24 -3.10
C GLU A 56 0.92 -13.15 -4.25
N ASN A 57 1.17 -12.58 -5.42
CA ASN A 57 1.96 -13.25 -6.45
C ASN A 57 3.41 -13.25 -5.93
N ASN A 58 3.63 -13.93 -4.82
CA ASN A 58 4.89 -14.53 -4.45
C ASN A 58 4.98 -15.78 -5.33
N GLU A 59 5.40 -15.55 -6.59
CA GLU A 59 5.94 -16.53 -7.54
C GLU A 59 5.14 -17.82 -7.83
#